data_AF-A0A976RRK4-F1
#
_entry.id   AF-A0A976RRK4-F1
#
_cell.length_a   1.000
_cell.length_b   1.000
_cell.length_c   1.000
_cell.angle_alpha   90.00
_cell.angle_beta   90.00
_cell.angle_gamma   90.00
#
_symmetry.space_group_name_H-M   'P 1'
#
loop_
_entity.id
_entity.type
_entity.pdbx_description
1 polymer ?
#
loop_
_entity_poly.entity_id
_entity_poly.type
_entity_poly.pdbx_seq_one_letter_code
_entity_poly.pdbx_strand_id
1 'polypeptide(L)'
;MKKQVKMILIVLLILIIVVFALLNIQSVAINFGFGTLKLPMIVMLVLWILIGALISFLMTTTSSVTKGRDFKKLNKQYDSKVNQLESQVSTLQSRLKDAQKNTQVENKLANQVQSSDNKDDQTK
;
A
#
# COMPACT_ATOMS: atom_id res chain seq x y z
N MET A 1 -15.71 22.21 2.17
CA MET A 1 -14.99 23.39 1.63
C MET A 1 -13.87 23.06 0.63
N LYS A 2 -12.95 22.10 0.89
CA LYS A 2 -11.83 21.76 -0.02
C LYS A 2 -12.25 21.36 -1.46
N LYS A 3 -13.39 20.68 -1.62
CA LYS A 3 -13.93 20.29 -2.94
C LYS A 3 -14.50 21.47 -3.73
N GLN A 4 -15.14 22.43 -3.06
CA GLN A 4 -15.67 23.64 -3.69
C GLN A 4 -14.53 24.58 -4.11
N VAL A 5 -13.49 24.72 -3.28
CA VAL A 5 -12.26 25.47 -3.65
C VAL A 5 -11.59 24.83 -4.86
N LYS A 6 -11.49 23.50 -4.92
CA LYS A 6 -10.96 22.80 -6.10
C LYS A 6 -11.81 23.09 -7.35
N MET A 7 -13.14 23.07 -7.23
CA MET A 7 -14.05 23.38 -8.34
C MET A 7 -13.87 24.82 -8.82
N ILE A 8 -13.82 25.79 -7.90
CA ILE A 8 -13.61 27.21 -8.25
C ILE A 8 -12.26 27.40 -8.95
N LEU A 9 -11.22 26.72 -8.48
CA LEU A 9 -9.87 26.82 -9.05
C LEU A 9 -9.82 26.26 -10.48
N ILE A 10 -10.54 25.16 -10.74
CA ILE A 10 -10.65 24.57 -12.07
C ILE A 10 -11.37 25.54 -13.02
N VAL A 11 -12.49 26.12 -12.60
CA VAL A 11 -13.22 27.09 -13.43
C VAL A 11 -12.35 28.30 -13.76
N LEU A 12 -11.63 28.82 -12.76
CA LEU A 12 -10.70 29.95 -12.94
C LEU A 12 -9.57 29.58 -13.91
N LEU A 13 -9.03 28.37 -13.82
CA LEU A 13 -8.02 27.87 -14.75
C LEU A 13 -8.55 27.75 -16.19
N ILE A 14 -9.77 27.23 -16.37
CA ILE A 14 -10.41 27.14 -17.71
C ILE A 14 -10.57 28.54 -18.30
N LEU A 15 -11.01 29.52 -17.50
CA LEU A 15 -11.13 30.91 -17.94
C LEU A 15 -9.79 31.47 -18.45
N ILE A 16 -8.70 31.22 -17.71
CA ILE A 16 -7.34 31.63 -18.11
C ILE A 16 -6.95 30.99 -19.45
N ILE A 17 -7.21 29.69 -19.63
CA ILE A 17 -6.92 28.99 -20.88
C ILE A 17 -7.70 29.59 -22.05
N VAL A 18 -8.98 29.93 -21.85
CA VAL A 18 -9.82 30.55 -22.89
C VAL A 18 -9.28 31.94 -23.26
N VAL A 19 -8.97 32.78 -22.27
CA VAL A 19 -8.36 34.10 -22.54
C VAL A 19 -7.03 33.95 -23.28
N PHE A 20 -6.19 33.00 -22.86
CA PHE A 20 -4.92 32.72 -23.54
C PHE A 20 -5.12 32.25 -24.98
N ALA A 21 -6.11 31.40 -25.25
CA ALA A 21 -6.46 30.97 -26.60
C ALA A 21 -6.92 32.15 -27.46
N LEU A 22 -7.72 33.07 -26.90
CA LEU A 22 -8.20 34.26 -27.61
C LEU A 22 -7.06 35.25 -27.93
N LEU A 23 -6.14 35.46 -27.00
CA LEU A 23 -4.97 36.32 -27.23
C LEU A 23 -3.99 35.73 -28.25
N ASN A 24 -3.99 34.40 -28.41
CA ASN A 24 -3.10 33.66 -29.31
C ASN A 24 -3.85 33.04 -30.50
N ILE A 25 -4.89 33.73 -31.02
CA ILE A 25 -5.60 33.34 -32.26
C ILE A 25 -4.70 33.50 -33.51
N GLN A 26 -3.47 33.99 -33.36
CA GLN A 26 -2.53 34.15 -34.47
C GLN A 26 -2.40 32.85 -35.29
N SER A 27 -2.82 32.94 -36.55
CA SER A 27 -2.80 31.84 -37.50
C SER A 27 -1.40 31.62 -38.01
N VAL A 28 -0.87 30.43 -37.77
CA VAL A 28 0.42 29.99 -38.31
C VAL A 28 0.19 28.97 -39.41
N ALA A 29 0.90 29.19 -40.52
CA ALA A 29 0.87 28.35 -41.69
C ALA A 29 1.76 27.12 -41.48
N ILE A 30 1.18 25.94 -41.60
CA ILE A 30 1.87 24.66 -41.59
C ILE A 30 1.95 24.19 -43.02
N ASN A 31 3.18 24.04 -43.52
CA ASN A 31 3.44 23.52 -44.86
C ASN A 31 3.69 22.02 -44.78
N PHE A 32 2.81 21.23 -45.40
CA PHE A 32 2.91 19.77 -45.44
C PHE A 32 3.62 19.26 -46.72
N GLY A 33 4.32 20.13 -47.43
CA GLY A 33 4.95 19.83 -48.71
C GLY A 33 3.98 19.85 -49.91
N PHE A 34 2.74 19.37 -49.73
CA PHE A 34 1.71 19.33 -50.79
C PHE A 34 0.58 20.36 -50.61
N GLY A 35 0.62 21.12 -49.52
CA GLY A 35 -0.39 22.13 -49.20
C GLY A 35 -0.08 22.83 -47.88
N THR A 36 -0.74 23.97 -47.66
CA THR A 36 -0.57 24.79 -46.48
C THR A 36 -1.87 24.88 -45.70
N LEU A 37 -1.83 24.52 -44.41
CA LEU A 37 -2.97 24.67 -43.50
C LEU A 37 -2.66 25.78 -42.50
N LYS A 38 -3.57 26.73 -42.32
CA LYS A 38 -3.43 27.79 -41.32
C LYS A 38 -4.25 27.42 -40.09
N LEU A 39 -3.58 27.23 -38.97
CA LEU A 39 -4.22 26.94 -37.68
C LEU A 39 -3.72 27.94 -36.63
N PRO A 40 -4.55 28.29 -35.63
CA PRO A 40 -4.11 29.09 -34.50
C PRO A 40 -2.98 28.41 -33.71
N MET A 41 -2.01 29.19 -33.22
CA MET A 41 -0.85 28.67 -32.49
C MET A 41 -1.20 27.81 -31.26
N ILE A 42 -2.29 28.13 -30.56
CA ILE A 42 -2.76 27.34 -29.42
C ILE A 42 -3.11 25.89 -29.79
N VAL A 43 -3.64 25.67 -30.99
CA VAL A 43 -3.98 24.32 -31.48
C VAL A 43 -2.71 23.48 -31.61
N MET A 44 -1.62 24.09 -32.10
CA MET A 44 -0.32 23.45 -32.20
C MET A 44 0.20 23.02 -30.82
N LEU A 45 0.15 23.93 -29.84
CA LEU A 45 0.61 23.67 -28.46
C LEU A 45 -0.16 22.51 -27.82
N VAL A 46 -1.49 22.51 -27.94
CA VAL A 46 -2.33 21.43 -27.42
C VAL A 46 -1.98 20.11 -28.10
N LEU A 47 -1.72 20.11 -29.41
CA LEU A 47 -1.36 18.90 -30.15
C LEU A 47 -0.03 18.30 -29.66
N TRP A 48 1.00 19.13 -29.42
CA TRP A 48 2.28 18.67 -28.86
C TRP A 48 2.13 18.11 -27.44
N ILE A 49 1.33 18.76 -26.59
CA ILE A 49 1.02 18.24 -25.25
C ILE A 49 0.31 16.89 -25.35
N LEU A 50 -0.65 16.76 -26.28
CA LEU A 50 -1.38 15.52 -26.49
C LEU A 50 -0.44 14.38 -26.96
N ILE A 51 0.47 14.67 -27.87
CA ILE A 51 1.51 13.72 -28.31
C ILE A 51 2.42 13.33 -27.14
N GLY A 52 2.88 14.30 -26.34
CA GLY A 52 3.70 14.02 -25.15
C GLY A 52 2.98 13.17 -24.10
N ALA A 53 1.68 13.42 -23.88
CA ALA A 53 0.85 12.62 -23.00
C ALA A 53 0.64 11.21 -23.55
N LEU A 54 0.44 11.07 -24.86
CA LEU A 54 0.32 9.77 -25.53
C LEU A 54 1.60 8.96 -25.39
N ILE A 55 2.76 9.57 -25.66
CA ILE A 55 4.07 8.93 -25.47
C ILE A 55 4.27 8.52 -24.00
N SER A 56 3.96 9.42 -23.06
CA SER A 56 4.05 9.11 -21.62
C SER A 56 3.13 7.97 -21.22
N PHE A 57 1.92 7.91 -21.78
CA PHE A 57 0.97 6.82 -21.56
C PHE A 57 1.51 5.49 -22.09
N LEU A 58 2.06 5.48 -23.31
CA LEU A 58 2.72 4.30 -23.88
C LEU A 58 3.90 3.84 -23.02
N MET A 59 4.73 4.77 -22.53
CA MET A 59 5.85 4.46 -21.63
C MET A 59 5.42 3.95 -20.24
N THR A 60 4.31 4.44 -19.70
CA THR A 60 3.84 4.10 -18.34
C THR A 60 3.40 2.63 -18.20
N THR A 61 3.03 1.99 -19.32
CA THR A 61 2.53 0.60 -19.31
C THR A 61 3.62 -0.41 -18.90
N THR A 62 4.90 -0.15 -19.18
CA THR A 62 5.99 -1.11 -18.91
C THR A 62 6.39 -1.19 -17.43
N SER A 63 6.26 -0.10 -16.67
CA SER A 63 6.71 -0.03 -15.26
C SER A 63 5.66 -0.47 -14.23
N SER A 64 4.41 -0.68 -14.66
CA SER A 64 3.29 -0.99 -13.76
C SER A 64 3.18 -2.50 -13.47
N VAL A 65 3.69 -3.34 -14.38
CA VAL A 65 3.61 -4.81 -14.27
C VAL A 65 4.54 -5.37 -13.19
N THR A 66 5.72 -4.79 -13.00
CA THR A 66 6.67 -5.21 -11.95
C THR A 66 6.14 -4.92 -10.56
N LYS A 67 5.54 -3.74 -10.36
CA LYS A 67 4.93 -3.32 -9.09
C LYS A 67 3.83 -4.27 -8.60
N GLY A 68 2.98 -4.77 -9.50
CA GLY A 68 1.95 -5.76 -9.14
C GLY A 68 2.53 -7.11 -8.70
N ARG A 69 3.64 -7.55 -9.31
CA ARG A 69 4.33 -8.79 -8.94
C ARG A 69 5.02 -8.67 -7.59
N ASP A 70 5.67 -7.54 -7.33
CA ASP A 70 6.35 -7.28 -6.07
C ASP A 70 5.35 -7.13 -4.92
N PHE A 71 4.21 -6.48 -5.16
CA PHE A 71 3.12 -6.40 -4.18
C PHE A 71 2.60 -7.79 -3.80
N LYS A 72 2.36 -8.67 -4.78
CA LYS A 72 1.91 -10.04 -4.54
C LYS A 72 2.94 -10.89 -3.79
N LYS A 73 4.23 -10.74 -4.12
CA LYS A 73 5.33 -11.41 -3.40
C LYS A 73 5.43 -10.92 -1.95
N LEU A 74 5.32 -9.61 -1.74
CA LEU A 74 5.41 -9.01 -0.42
C LEU A 74 4.22 -9.44 0.46
N ASN A 75 3.01 -9.47 -0.09
CA ASN A 75 1.83 -9.97 0.61
C ASN A 75 2.00 -11.45 0.99
N LYS A 76 2.48 -12.29 0.08
CA LYS A 76 2.71 -13.72 0.36
C LYS A 76 3.77 -13.94 1.44
N GLN A 77 4.83 -13.11 1.49
CA GLN A 77 5.82 -13.15 2.56
C GLN A 77 5.22 -12.70 3.90
N TYR A 78 4.38 -11.66 3.89
CA TYR A 78 3.67 -11.20 5.07
C TYR A 78 2.76 -12.30 5.64
N ASP A 79 1.92 -12.91 4.80
CA ASP A 79 1.01 -14.00 5.18
C ASP A 79 1.78 -15.20 5.75
N SER A 80 2.88 -15.59 5.10
CA SER A 80 3.75 -16.68 5.59
C SER A 80 4.33 -16.36 6.96
N LYS A 81 4.74 -15.11 7.20
CA LYS A 81 5.33 -14.67 8.46
C LYS A 81 4.29 -14.61 9.57
N VAL A 82 3.07 -14.16 9.28
CA VAL A 82 1.94 -14.20 10.22
C VAL A 82 1.64 -15.63 10.64
N ASN A 83 1.49 -16.55 9.69
CA ASN A 83 1.22 -17.96 9.98
C ASN A 83 2.33 -18.62 10.81
N GLN A 84 3.60 -18.30 10.53
CA GLN A 84 4.73 -18.80 11.32
C GLN A 84 4.72 -18.26 12.75
N LEU A 85 4.42 -16.97 12.94
CA LEU A 85 4.31 -16.38 14.27
C LEU A 85 3.15 -17.00 15.05
N GLU A 86 2.00 -17.19 14.42
CA GLU A 86 0.82 -17.80 15.05
C GLU A 86 1.10 -19.25 15.49
N SER A 87 1.77 -20.03 14.64
CA SER A 87 2.23 -21.38 15.00
C SER A 87 3.20 -21.35 16.18
N GLN A 88 4.18 -20.44 16.19
CA GLN A 88 5.12 -20.30 17.31
C GLN A 88 4.40 -19.91 18.62
N VAL A 89 3.47 -18.96 18.57
CA VAL A 89 2.67 -18.57 19.74
C VAL A 89 1.86 -19.75 20.27
N SER A 90 1.21 -20.52 19.39
CA SER A 90 0.44 -21.70 19.82
C SER A 90 1.32 -22.78 20.48
N THR A 91 2.53 -22.99 19.95
CA THR A 91 3.49 -23.98 20.45
C THR A 91 4.10 -23.53 21.78
N LEU A 92 4.37 -22.24 21.93
CA LEU A 92 4.84 -21.67 23.20
C LEU A 92 3.74 -21.74 24.27
N GLN A 93 2.49 -21.46 23.92
CA GLN A 93 1.36 -21.57 24.85
C GLN A 93 1.12 -23.02 25.31
N SER A 94 1.24 -24.01 24.42
CA SER A 94 1.11 -25.42 24.82
C SER A 94 2.24 -25.83 25.78
N ARG A 95 3.49 -25.48 25.46
CA ARG A 95 4.63 -25.74 26.34
C ARG A 95 4.51 -25.05 27.71
N LEU A 96 4.00 -23.82 27.76
CA LEU A 96 3.75 -23.12 29.02
C LEU A 96 2.66 -23.83 29.84
N LYS A 97 1.57 -24.26 29.21
CA LYS A 97 0.53 -25.04 29.91
C LYS A 97 1.05 -26.36 30.46
N ASP A 98 1.89 -27.07 29.70
CA ASP A 98 2.46 -28.35 30.12
C ASP A 98 3.47 -28.16 31.26
N ALA A 99 4.34 -27.15 31.18
CA ALA A 99 5.25 -26.79 32.25
C ALA A 99 4.50 -26.39 33.53
N GLN A 100 3.45 -25.57 33.42
CA GLN A 100 2.62 -25.17 34.57
C GLN A 100 1.88 -26.36 35.20
N LYS A 101 1.42 -27.32 34.40
CA LYS A 101 0.81 -28.56 34.92
C LYS A 101 1.83 -29.38 35.70
N ASN A 102 3.03 -29.57 35.15
CA ASN A 102 4.07 -30.33 35.84
C ASN A 102 4.50 -29.65 37.14
N THR A 103 4.70 -28.33 37.16
CA THR A 103 5.02 -27.59 38.40
C THR A 103 3.90 -27.65 39.43
N GLN A 104 2.62 -27.67 39.01
CA GLN A 104 1.50 -27.85 39.96
C GLN A 104 1.40 -29.27 40.50
N VAL A 105 1.73 -30.29 39.70
CA VAL A 105 1.79 -31.69 40.16
C VAL A 105 2.95 -31.86 41.15
N GLU A 106 4.10 -31.28 40.86
CA GLU A 106 5.28 -31.31 41.73
C GLU A 106 5.03 -30.61 43.07
N ASN A 107 4.38 -29.43 43.07
CA ASN A 107 4.00 -28.73 44.31
C ASN A 107 2.91 -29.48 45.11
N LYS A 108 1.97 -30.16 44.43
CA LYS A 108 0.97 -31.01 45.11
C LYS A 108 1.61 -32.24 45.74
N LEU A 109 2.58 -32.84 45.06
CA LEU A 109 3.33 -33.99 45.56
C LEU A 109 4.22 -33.59 46.74
N ALA A 110 4.90 -32.45 46.68
CA ALA A 110 5.72 -31.91 47.77
C ALA A 110 4.90 -31.61 49.04
N ASN A 111 3.70 -31.02 48.88
CA ASN A 111 2.80 -30.79 50.02
C ASN A 111 2.26 -32.10 50.63
N GLN A 112 2.03 -33.13 49.81
CA GLN A 112 1.55 -34.43 50.29
C GLN A 112 2.64 -35.21 51.06
N VAL A 113 3.91 -35.09 50.63
CA VAL A 113 5.06 -35.68 51.31
C VAL A 113 5.34 -34.98 52.64
N GLN A 114 5.26 -33.64 52.72
CA GLN A 114 5.40 -32.91 53.99
C GLN A 114 4.28 -33.22 55.01
N SER A 115 3.04 -33.48 54.56
CA SER A 115 1.95 -33.90 55.46
C SER A 115 2.02 -35.37 55.90
N SER A 116 2.91 -36.18 55.32
CA SER A 116 3.11 -37.59 55.70
C SER A 116 4.27 -37.76 56.70
N ASP A 117 5.28 -36.89 56.68
CA ASP A 117 6.45 -36.95 57.58
C ASP A 117 6.15 -36.46 59.02
N ASN A 118 5.09 -35.67 59.21
CA ASN A 118 4.71 -35.14 60.54
C ASN A 118 3.77 -36.08 61.34
N LYS A 119 3.57 -37.33 60.89
CA LYS A 119 2.73 -38.34 61.57
C LYS A 119 3.51 -39.43 62.30
N ASP A 120 4.82 -39.56 62.07
CA ASP A 120 5.62 -40.63 62.67
C ASP A 120 6.31 -40.25 63.99
N ASP A 121 6.22 -38.99 64.45
CA ASP A 121 6.87 -38.51 65.69
C ASP A 121 5.91 -38.40 66.91
N GLN A 122 4.67 -38.92 66.83
CA GLN A 122 3.72 -38.92 67.96
C GLN A 122 3.37 -40.30 68.55
N THR A 123 4.09 -41.36 68.15
CA THR A 123 3.85 -42.72 68.68
C THR A 123 5.11 -43.42 69.20
N LYS A 124 5.91 -42.72 70.02
CA LYS A 124 6.93 -43.37 70.86
C LYS A 124 6.81 -42.94 72.31
#